data_AF-Q9C4V8-F1
#
_entry.id   AF-Q9C4V8-F1
#
_cell.length_a   1.000
_cell.length_b   1.000
_cell.length_c   1.000
_cell.angle_alpha   90.00
_cell.angle_beta   90.00
_cell.angle_gamma   90.00
#
_symmetry.space_group_name_H-M   'P 1'
#
loop_
_entity.id
_entity.type
_entity.pdbx_description
1 polymer ?
#
loop_
_entity_poly.entity_id
_entity_poly.type
_entity_poly.pdbx_seq_one_letter_code
_entity_poly.pdbx_strand_id
1 'polypeptide(L)' 'MMGSRKVVRKNFLTKSIILIFSLVLKRYYLIYEEEEEIILLRKGKTVDISRVV' A
#
# COMPACT_ATOMS: atom_id res chain seq x y z
N MET A 1 -2.32 13.45 33.41
CA MET A 1 -1.71 13.01 32.12
C MET A 1 -2.69 12.11 31.35
N MET A 2 -3.69 12.69 30.68
CA MET A 2 -4.76 11.93 30.00
C MET A 2 -4.71 12.05 28.45
N GLY A 3 -3.59 12.58 27.91
CA GLY A 3 -3.38 12.78 26.47
C GLY A 3 -2.62 11.64 25.77
N SER A 4 -1.72 10.94 26.46
CA SER A 4 -0.79 9.97 25.83
C SER A 4 -1.48 8.71 25.29
N ARG A 5 -2.43 8.11 26.04
CA ARG A 5 -3.08 6.85 25.62
C ARG A 5 -3.93 6.99 24.35
N LYS A 6 -4.52 8.16 24.09
CA LYS A 6 -5.33 8.41 22.88
C LYS A 6 -4.47 8.48 21.61
N VAL A 7 -3.26 9.06 21.70
CA VAL A 7 -2.32 9.16 20.58
C VAL A 7 -1.74 7.79 20.22
N VAL A 8 -1.38 6.98 21.22
CA VAL A 8 -0.85 5.62 21.01
C VAL A 8 -1.89 4.70 20.35
N ARG A 9 -3.16 4.75 20.78
CA ARG A 9 -4.24 3.96 20.14
C ARG A 9 -4.51 4.39 18.71
N LYS A 10 -4.47 5.70 18.42
CA LYS A 10 -4.60 6.22 17.04
C LYS A 10 -3.49 5.69 16.15
N ASN A 11 -2.23 5.77 16.59
CA ASN A 11 -1.10 5.21 15.84
C ASN A 11 -1.22 3.71 15.61
N PHE A 12 -1.73 2.95 16.59
CA PHE A 12 -1.92 1.51 16.44
C PHE A 12 -3.00 1.16 15.41
N LEU A 13 -4.14 1.86 15.45
CA LEU A 13 -5.20 1.72 14.43
C LEU A 13 -4.69 2.07 13.03
N THR A 14 -3.99 3.20 12.88
CA THR A 14 -3.42 3.61 11.60
C THR A 14 -2.42 2.58 11.07
N LYS A 15 -1.53 2.06 11.92
CA LYS A 15 -0.60 0.99 11.54
C LYS A 15 -1.32 -0.28 11.12
N SER A 16 -2.35 -0.70 11.85
CA SER A 16 -3.13 -1.89 11.50
C SER A 16 -3.86 -1.74 10.17
N ILE A 17 -4.43 -0.56 9.91
CA ILE A 17 -5.10 -0.25 8.63
C ILE A 17 -4.09 -0.30 7.48
N ILE A 18 -2.93 0.34 7.63
CA ILE A 18 -1.86 0.31 6.62
C ILE A 18 -1.41 -1.13 6.36
N LEU A 19 -1.27 -1.94 7.41
CA LEU A 19 -0.82 -3.32 7.29
C LEU A 19 -1.82 -4.17 6.50
N ILE A 20 -3.12 -4.08 6.83
CA ILE A 20 -4.19 -4.78 6.11
C ILE A 20 -4.24 -4.29 4.66
N PHE A 21 -4.16 -2.97 4.44
CA PHE A 21 -4.20 -2.39 3.11
C PHE A 21 -3.01 -2.87 2.26
N SER A 22 -1.81 -2.94 2.84
CA SER A 22 -0.60 -3.44 2.17
C SER A 22 -0.72 -4.92 1.77
N LEU A 23 -1.33 -5.74 2.61
CA LEU A 23 -1.58 -7.16 2.33
C LEU A 23 -2.57 -7.32 1.16
N VAL A 24 -3.66 -6.54 1.18
CA VAL A 24 -4.65 -6.52 0.11
C VAL A 24 -4.01 -6.04 -1.20
N LEU A 25 -3.23 -4.96 -1.17
CA LEU A 25 -2.53 -4.45 -2.35
C LEU A 25 -1.61 -5.50 -2.96
N LYS A 26 -0.77 -6.16 -2.15
CA LYS A 26 0.15 -7.22 -2.62
C LYS A 26 -0.59 -8.42 -3.22
N ARG A 27 -1.83 -8.70 -2.79
CA ARG A 27 -2.64 -9.77 -3.35
C ARG A 27 -3.11 -9.46 -4.77
N TYR A 28 -3.47 -8.20 -5.04
CA TYR A 28 -4.06 -7.79 -6.33
C TYR A 28 -3.09 -7.12 -7.29
N TYR A 29 -1.97 -6.60 -6.79
CA TYR A 29 -1.02 -5.82 -7.58
C TYR A 29 0.40 -6.35 -7.43
N LEU A 30 1.17 -6.29 -8.51
CA LEU A 30 2.62 -6.28 -8.50
C LEU A 30 3.05 -4.82 -8.36
N ILE A 31 3.87 -4.52 -7.37
CA ILE A 31 4.34 -3.16 -7.08
C ILE A 31 5.84 -3.17 -7.34
N TYR A 32 6.33 -2.29 -8.19
CA TYR A 32 7.75 -2.02 -8.35
C TYR A 32 7.99 -0.52 -8.48
N GLU A 33 9.21 -0.12 -8.16
CA GLU A 33 9.67 1.26 -8.16
C GLU A 33 10.55 1.43 -9.39
N GLU A 34 10.21 2.40 -10.23
CA GLU A 34 10.95 2.75 -11.43
C GLU A 34 11.23 4.25 -11.38
N GLU A 35 12.51 4.60 -11.27
CA GLU A 35 12.99 5.98 -11.08
C GLU A 35 12.32 6.69 -9.89
N GLU A 36 11.38 7.60 -10.16
CA GLU A 36 10.65 8.38 -9.15
C GLU A 36 9.15 7.97 -9.08
N GLU A 37 8.76 6.92 -9.79
CA GLU A 37 7.39 6.45 -9.89
C GLU A 37 7.17 5.09 -9.23
N ILE A 38 6.01 4.95 -8.58
CA ILE A 38 5.54 3.67 -8.04
C ILE A 38 4.53 3.09 -9.03
N ILE A 39 4.92 2.01 -9.71
CA ILE A 39 4.07 1.35 -10.69
C ILE A 39 3.29 0.21 -10.04
N LEU A 40 1.97 0.20 -10.27
CA LEU A 40 1.02 -0.77 -9.72
C LEU A 40 0.38 -1.59 -10.85
N LEU A 41 0.89 -2.80 -11.10
CA LEU A 41 0.34 -3.70 -12.12
C LEU A 41 -0.68 -4.68 -11.52
N ARG A 42 -1.94 -4.58 -11.95
CA ARG A 42 -3.00 -5.47 -11.46
C ARG A 42 -2.80 -6.91 -11.95
N LYS A 43 -2.66 -7.86 -11.02
CA LYS A 43 -2.59 -9.29 -11.30
C LYS A 43 -3.89 -9.79 -11.94
N GLY A 44 -3.76 -10.70 -12.91
CA GLY A 44 -4.90 -11.30 -13.63
C GLY A 44 -5.49 -10.42 -14.74
N LYS A 45 -4.95 -9.22 -14.98
CA LYS A 45 -5.13 -8.50 -16.23
C LYS A 45 -3.82 -8.54 -17.01
N THR A 46 -3.89 -8.92 -18.28
CA THR A 46 -2.77 -8.72 -19.21
C THR A 46 -2.66 -7.22 -19.43
N VAL A 47 -1.59 -6.61 -18.93
CA VAL A 47 -1.25 -5.22 -19.18
C VAL A 47 -0.13 -5.23 -20.19
N ASP A 48 -0.34 -4.54 -21.32
CA ASP A 48 0.70 -4.33 -22.31
C ASP A 48 1.68 -3.28 -21.79
N ILE A 49 2.82 -3.74 -21.31
CA ILE A 49 3.87 -2.90 -20.70
C ILE A 49 4.50 -1.94 -21.72
N SER A 50 4.41 -2.21 -23.03
CA SER A 50 4.93 -1.31 -24.07
C SER A 50 4.07 -0.05 -24.29
N ARG A 51 2.95 0.09 -23.56
CA ARG A 51 2.12 1.31 -23.55
C ARG A 51 2.31 2.16 -22.31
N VAL A 52 3.04 1.63 -21.32
CA VAL A 52 3.32 2.31 -20.05
C VAL A 52 4.70 2.97 -20.08
N VAL A 53 5.61 2.45 -20.93
CA VAL A 53 6.91 3.05 -21.27
C VAL A 53 6.79 3.93 -22.52
#